data_AF-A0A7R8Z145-F1
#
_entry.id   AF-A0A7R8Z145-F1
#
_cell.length_a   1.000
_cell.length_b   1.000
_cell.length_c   1.000
_cell.angle_alpha   90.00
_cell.angle_beta   90.00
_cell.angle_gamma   90.00
#
_symmetry.space_group_name_H-M   'P 1'
#
loop_
_entity.id
_entity.type
_entity.pdbx_description
1 polymer ?
#
loop_
_entity_poly.entity_id
_entity_poly.type
_entity_poly.pdbx_seq_one_letter_code
_entity_poly.pdbx_strand_id
1 'polypeptide(L)'
;MHLTGTTTTSSNNTTNNSSSGSTNVSSNNASSTGGNTSNTSGSTESSPPSAATLLNEAYTKMTSDILAERTLGDFLSEHPGELIRTGSPLFVCTVLPPHWRSNKTLPVAFKVVALGDIGDGTMVTVRAGNDENYCAELRNSTAVMKNQVAKFNDLRFVGRSGRGK
;
A
#
# COMPACT_ATOMS: atom_id res chain seq x y z
N MET A 1 -2.66 -17.41 -11.98
CA MET A 1 -2.92 -16.04 -11.47
C MET A 1 -1.65 -15.52 -10.80
N HIS A 2 -0.87 -14.68 -11.49
CA HIS A 2 0.31 -14.03 -10.90
C HIS A 2 -0.16 -12.72 -10.25
N LEU A 3 -0.09 -12.62 -8.91
CA LEU A 3 -0.30 -11.34 -8.21
C LEU A 3 0.99 -10.51 -8.31
N THR A 4 1.02 -9.55 -9.23
CA THR A 4 2.02 -8.48 -9.23
C THR A 4 1.48 -7.31 -8.41
N GLY A 5 1.96 -7.17 -7.18
CA GLY A 5 1.67 -6.01 -6.35
C GLY A 5 2.44 -4.81 -6.87
N THR A 6 1.75 -3.84 -7.49
CA THR A 6 2.30 -2.51 -7.75
C THR A 6 1.66 -1.50 -6.79
N THR A 7 2.50 -0.88 -5.97
CA THR A 7 2.14 0.28 -5.14
C THR A 7 2.09 1.51 -6.05
N THR A 8 0.94 2.16 -6.16
CA THR A 8 0.82 3.46 -6.83
C THR A 8 0.43 4.48 -5.77
N THR A 9 1.37 5.34 -5.39
CA THR A 9 1.10 6.53 -4.57
C THR A 9 0.57 7.62 -5.48
N SER A 10 -0.75 7.88 -5.45
CA SER A 10 -1.36 8.99 -6.17
C SER A 10 -1.34 10.24 -5.31
N SER A 11 -0.58 11.26 -5.73
CA SER A 11 -0.58 12.60 -5.14
C SER A 11 -1.88 13.34 -5.53
N ASN A 12 -2.70 13.70 -4.55
CA ASN A 12 -3.89 14.52 -4.75
C ASN A 12 -3.49 15.98 -4.98
N ASN A 13 -3.79 16.53 -6.16
CA ASN A 13 -3.87 17.97 -6.38
C ASN A 13 -5.31 18.42 -6.17
N THR A 14 -5.56 19.09 -5.04
CA THR A 14 -6.84 19.73 -4.72
C THR A 14 -6.94 21.08 -5.42
N THR A 15 -7.75 21.16 -6.47
CA THR A 15 -8.19 22.43 -7.08
C THR A 15 -9.42 22.94 -6.32
N ASN A 16 -9.20 23.86 -5.36
CA ASN A 16 -10.28 24.61 -4.72
C ASN A 16 -10.75 25.72 -5.68
N ASN A 17 -12.00 25.64 -6.13
CA ASN A 17 -12.69 26.73 -6.80
C ASN A 17 -13.90 27.12 -5.93
N SER A 18 -13.80 28.24 -5.23
CA SER A 18 -14.90 28.81 -4.46
C SER A 18 -14.99 30.31 -4.77
N SER A 19 -16.10 30.65 -5.39
CA SER A 19 -16.52 31.96 -5.85
C SER A 19 -16.81 32.95 -4.71
N SER A 20 -16.41 34.18 -4.97
CA SER A 20 -16.51 35.42 -4.21
C SER A 20 -17.88 35.80 -3.63
N GLY A 21 -17.87 36.30 -2.40
CA GLY A 21 -18.89 37.18 -1.81
C GLY A 21 -18.20 38.23 -0.92
N SER A 22 -18.35 39.50 -1.28
CA SER A 22 -17.62 40.67 -0.74
C SER A 22 -18.22 41.24 0.54
N THR A 23 -17.39 41.72 1.49
CA THR A 23 -17.68 42.90 2.35
C THR A 23 -16.37 43.50 2.92
N ASN A 24 -16.21 44.81 2.73
CA ASN A 24 -15.13 45.66 3.26
C ASN A 24 -15.28 45.95 4.77
N VAL A 25 -14.17 45.98 5.53
CA VAL A 25 -13.95 46.93 6.66
C VAL A 25 -12.44 47.21 6.81
N SER A 26 -12.11 48.51 6.87
CA SER A 26 -10.78 49.11 7.05
C SER A 26 -10.23 48.97 8.48
N SER A 27 -8.90 49.03 8.66
CA SER A 27 -8.18 50.00 9.55
C SER A 27 -6.71 49.61 9.81
N ASN A 28 -5.87 50.64 9.81
CA ASN A 28 -4.41 50.66 10.01
C ASN A 28 -3.94 50.20 11.40
N ASN A 29 -2.73 49.66 11.54
CA ASN A 29 -1.56 50.35 12.14
C ASN A 29 -0.34 49.40 12.23
N ALA A 30 0.86 49.97 12.13
CA ALA A 30 2.16 49.30 12.11
C ALA A 30 2.76 49.06 13.50
N SER A 31 3.52 47.98 13.68
CA SER A 31 4.83 47.98 14.36
C SER A 31 5.54 46.63 14.23
N SER A 32 6.83 46.70 13.91
CA SER A 32 7.87 45.67 13.85
C SER A 32 7.87 44.63 14.97
N THR A 33 8.37 43.41 14.71
CA THR A 33 9.67 42.87 15.21
C THR A 33 9.86 41.39 14.78
N GLY A 34 11.04 41.07 14.19
CA GLY A 34 11.68 39.73 14.11
C GLY A 34 10.97 38.67 13.25
N GLY A 35 11.47 38.17 12.11
CA GLY A 35 12.85 37.90 11.74
C GLY A 35 13.22 36.44 11.96
N ASN A 36 12.68 35.51 11.15
CA ASN A 36 13.44 34.37 10.62
C ASN A 36 12.69 33.70 9.45
N THR A 37 13.04 34.12 8.23
CA THR A 37 12.64 33.48 6.98
C THR A 37 13.73 32.49 6.60
N SER A 38 13.53 31.20 6.85
CA SER A 38 14.34 30.15 6.21
C SER A 38 13.59 29.63 4.98
N ASN A 39 13.67 30.41 3.90
CA ASN A 39 13.52 29.90 2.55
C ASN A 39 14.75 29.04 2.26
N THR A 40 14.61 27.72 2.34
CA THR A 40 15.60 26.80 1.78
C THR A 40 15.08 26.31 0.43
N SER A 41 15.35 27.11 -0.59
CA SER A 41 15.55 26.61 -1.94
C SER A 41 16.82 25.76 -1.94
N GLY A 42 16.70 24.44 -2.09
CA GLY A 42 17.83 23.52 -2.27
C GLY A 42 17.40 22.40 -3.21
N SER A 43 17.67 22.56 -4.51
CA SER A 43 18.76 21.84 -5.19
C SER A 43 18.58 20.33 -5.13
N THR A 44 18.02 19.79 -6.21
CA THR A 44 18.30 18.43 -6.69
C THR A 44 19.81 18.30 -6.93
N GLU A 45 20.55 17.93 -5.90
CA GLU A 45 21.93 17.44 -6.03
C GLU A 45 21.90 15.91 -6.00
N SER A 46 21.98 15.33 -7.20
CA SER A 46 22.35 13.94 -7.41
C SER A 46 23.82 13.73 -7.06
N SER A 47 24.13 13.66 -5.76
CA SER A 47 25.39 13.07 -5.30
C SER A 47 25.23 11.55 -5.22
N PRO A 48 26.20 10.76 -5.71
CA PRO A 48 26.15 9.30 -5.53
C PRO A 48 26.11 8.98 -4.02
N PRO A 49 25.29 8.01 -3.59
CA PRO A 49 25.24 7.62 -2.18
C PRO A 49 26.64 7.18 -1.74
N SER A 50 27.10 7.71 -0.60
CA SER A 50 28.37 7.32 0.00
C SER A 50 28.37 5.81 0.29
N ALA A 51 29.54 5.16 0.15
CA ALA A 51 29.70 3.72 0.40
C ALA A 51 29.20 3.32 1.81
N ALA A 52 29.30 4.21 2.79
CA ALA A 52 28.77 3.99 4.14
C ALA A 52 27.23 3.88 4.17
N THR A 53 26.53 4.70 3.38
CA THR A 53 25.07 4.66 3.27
C THR A 53 24.61 3.34 2.63
N LEU A 54 25.29 2.90 1.58
CA LEU A 54 25.00 1.63 0.89
C LEU A 54 25.19 0.42 1.81
N LEU A 55 26.24 0.42 2.63
CA LEU A 55 26.47 -0.62 3.62
C LEU A 55 25.37 -0.62 4.68
N ASN A 56 25.00 0.56 5.21
CA ASN A 56 23.98 0.66 6.24
C ASN A 56 22.59 0.22 5.74
N GLU A 57 22.26 0.54 4.49
CA GLU A 57 21.04 0.10 3.84
C GLU A 57 21.06 -1.41 3.58
N ALA A 58 22.19 -1.97 3.14
CA ALA A 58 22.36 -3.42 2.99
C ALA A 58 22.22 -4.17 4.33
N TYR A 59 22.80 -3.65 5.42
CA TYR A 59 22.65 -4.22 6.76
C TYR A 59 21.20 -4.17 7.24
N THR A 60 20.54 -3.02 7.07
CA THR A 60 19.14 -2.84 7.48
C THR A 60 18.24 -3.82 6.72
N LYS A 61 18.44 -3.93 5.41
CA LYS A 61 17.70 -4.84 4.55
C LYS A 61 17.93 -6.31 4.91
N MET A 62 19.18 -6.71 5.14
CA MET A 62 19.51 -8.07 5.57
C MET A 62 18.84 -8.41 6.91
N THR A 63 18.84 -7.46 7.84
CA THR A 63 18.22 -7.64 9.16
C THR A 63 16.70 -7.79 9.04
N SER A 64 16.04 -6.96 8.22
CA SER A 64 14.61 -7.08 7.96
C SER A 64 14.25 -8.39 7.27
N ASP A 65 15.07 -8.85 6.32
CA ASP A 65 14.85 -10.12 5.62
C ASP A 65 14.93 -11.32 6.60
N ILE A 66 15.90 -11.31 7.53
CA ILE A 66 16.03 -12.35 8.57
C ILE A 66 14.83 -12.34 9.53
N LEU A 67 14.38 -11.16 9.95
CA LEU A 67 13.22 -11.02 10.84
C LEU A 67 11.94 -11.47 10.15
N ALA A 68 11.73 -11.10 8.89
CA ALA A 68 10.58 -11.52 8.09
C ALA A 68 10.49 -13.04 7.95
N GLU A 69 11.62 -13.73 7.73
CA GLU A 69 11.65 -15.20 7.64
C GLU A 69 11.27 -15.88 8.97
N ARG A 70 11.67 -15.32 10.11
CA ARG A 70 11.25 -15.81 11.43
C ARG A 70 9.75 -15.60 11.67
N THR A 71 9.26 -14.38 11.45
CA THR A 71 7.84 -14.03 11.62
C THR A 71 6.94 -14.82 10.67
N LEU A 72 7.42 -15.14 9.47
CA LEU A 72 6.72 -16.00 8.53
C LEU A 72 6.49 -17.40 9.11
N GLY A 73 7.49 -17.97 9.80
CA GLY A 73 7.37 -19.26 10.47
C GLY A 73 6.20 -19.29 11.46
N ASP A 74 6.05 -18.22 12.24
CA ASP A 74 4.96 -18.08 13.21
C ASP A 74 3.59 -18.05 12.51
N PHE A 75 3.42 -17.20 11.49
CA PHE A 75 2.16 -17.08 10.75
C PHE A 75 1.76 -18.36 9.99
N LEU A 76 2.73 -19.06 9.39
CA LEU A 76 2.46 -20.31 8.70
C LEU A 76 2.12 -21.44 9.66
N SER A 77 2.66 -21.41 10.89
CA SER A 77 2.36 -22.40 11.92
C SER A 77 0.98 -22.19 12.57
N GLU A 78 0.57 -20.94 12.77
CA GLU A 78 -0.73 -20.59 13.34
C GLU A 78 -1.89 -20.84 12.35
N HIS A 79 -1.61 -20.70 11.05
CA HIS A 79 -2.60 -20.90 9.97
C HIS A 79 -2.06 -21.82 8.87
N PRO A 80 -1.87 -23.12 9.16
CA PRO A 80 -1.26 -24.06 8.22
C PRO A 80 -2.11 -24.20 6.96
N GLY A 81 -1.51 -23.88 5.80
CA GLY A 81 -2.14 -24.01 4.48
C GLY A 81 -3.12 -22.88 4.10
N GLU A 82 -3.38 -21.92 5.00
CA GLU A 82 -4.23 -20.76 4.67
C GLU A 82 -3.45 -19.66 3.95
N LEU A 83 -2.16 -19.48 4.26
CA LEU A 83 -1.33 -18.40 3.71
C LEU A 83 -0.30 -18.91 2.70
N ILE A 84 -0.03 -18.10 1.67
CA ILE A 84 0.96 -18.34 0.63
C ILE A 84 1.86 -17.11 0.43
N ARG A 85 3.15 -17.35 0.14
CA ARG A 85 4.09 -16.28 -0.21
C ARG A 85 3.64 -15.58 -1.50
N THR A 86 3.75 -14.26 -1.51
CA THR A 86 3.55 -13.46 -2.72
C THR A 86 4.86 -13.35 -3.51
N GLY A 87 4.87 -12.57 -4.60
CA GLY A 87 6.11 -12.20 -5.29
C GLY A 87 7.00 -11.24 -4.49
N SER A 88 6.50 -10.68 -3.39
CA SER A 88 7.28 -9.84 -2.49
C SER A 88 7.68 -10.65 -1.23
N PRO A 89 8.95 -10.55 -0.78
CA PRO A 89 9.41 -11.25 0.41
C PRO A 89 8.76 -10.73 1.71
N LEU A 90 8.17 -9.53 1.68
CA LEU A 90 7.58 -8.89 2.86
C LEU A 90 6.08 -9.15 3.02
N PHE A 91 5.45 -9.86 2.09
CA PHE A 91 4.01 -10.08 2.11
C PHE A 91 3.64 -11.53 1.85
N VAL A 92 2.70 -12.02 2.65
CA VAL A 92 1.95 -13.25 2.39
C VAL A 92 0.46 -12.94 2.32
N CYS A 93 -0.31 -13.81 1.67
CA CYS A 93 -1.75 -13.63 1.59
C CYS A 93 -2.50 -14.95 1.65
N THR A 94 -3.82 -14.89 1.85
CA THR A 94 -4.66 -16.09 1.85
C THR A 94 -4.62 -16.79 0.49
N VAL A 95 -4.51 -18.13 0.50
CA VAL A 95 -4.64 -18.96 -0.69
C VAL A 95 -6.04 -18.80 -1.28
N LEU A 96 -6.10 -18.42 -2.55
CA LEU A 96 -7.36 -18.34 -3.28
C LEU A 96 -7.72 -19.70 -3.90
N PRO A 97 -9.01 -20.07 -3.95
CA PRO A 97 -9.45 -21.25 -4.69
C PRO A 97 -8.98 -21.20 -6.16
N PRO A 98 -8.54 -22.33 -6.76
CA PRO A 98 -8.09 -22.36 -8.15
C PRO A 98 -9.16 -21.94 -9.16
N HIS A 99 -10.41 -22.30 -8.87
CA HIS A 99 -11.58 -21.90 -9.63
C HIS A 99 -12.68 -21.47 -8.66
N TRP A 100 -13.25 -20.29 -8.90
CA TRP A 100 -14.34 -19.77 -8.08
C TRP A 100 -15.44 -19.17 -8.95
N ARG A 101 -16.68 -19.23 -8.45
CA ARG A 101 -17.82 -18.63 -9.13
C ARG A 101 -17.72 -17.10 -9.02
N SER A 102 -17.96 -16.41 -10.14
CA SER A 102 -18.00 -14.95 -10.15
C SER A 102 -19.06 -14.39 -9.20
N ASN A 103 -18.73 -13.26 -8.55
CA ASN A 103 -19.53 -12.53 -7.56
C ASN A 103 -20.02 -13.39 -6.37
N LYS A 104 -19.39 -14.54 -6.12
CA LYS A 104 -19.63 -15.37 -4.94
C LYS A 104 -18.60 -15.05 -3.87
N THR A 105 -19.04 -14.93 -2.63
CA THR A 105 -18.19 -14.83 -1.44
C THR A 105 -17.17 -15.96 -1.42
N LEU A 106 -15.91 -15.65 -1.10
CA LEU A 106 -14.84 -16.63 -0.93
C LEU A 106 -15.13 -17.56 0.25
N PRO A 107 -14.67 -18.83 0.21
CA PRO A 107 -14.89 -19.75 1.32
C PRO A 107 -14.16 -19.33 2.60
N VAL A 108 -13.06 -18.59 2.44
CA VAL A 108 -12.26 -18.00 3.52
C VAL A 108 -12.06 -16.52 3.20
N ALA A 109 -12.07 -15.68 4.24
CA ALA A 109 -11.81 -14.26 4.07
C ALA A 109 -10.38 -14.03 3.58
N PHE A 110 -10.21 -13.25 2.52
CA PHE A 110 -8.88 -12.92 2.00
C PHE A 110 -8.17 -11.97 2.97
N LYS A 111 -6.92 -12.27 3.29
CA LYS A 111 -6.04 -11.45 4.13
C LYS A 111 -4.74 -11.18 3.38
N VAL A 112 -4.16 -10.02 3.62
CA VAL A 112 -2.75 -9.71 3.31
C VAL A 112 -2.04 -9.48 4.63
N VAL A 113 -0.93 -10.18 4.85
CA VAL A 113 -0.12 -10.08 6.05
C VAL A 113 1.23 -9.49 5.68
N ALA A 114 1.66 -8.48 6.42
CA ALA A 114 2.97 -7.86 6.31
C ALA A 114 3.95 -8.51 7.30
N LEU A 115 5.11 -8.93 6.81
CA LEU A 115 6.16 -9.51 7.64
C LEU A 115 7.14 -8.45 8.19
N GLY A 116 7.16 -7.26 7.58
CA GLY A 116 7.89 -6.09 8.07
C GLY A 116 6.92 -4.98 8.48
N ASP A 117 7.36 -4.05 9.32
CA ASP A 117 6.49 -3.06 9.97
C ASP A 117 5.75 -2.15 8.97
N ILE A 118 4.41 -2.15 9.04
CA ILE A 118 3.54 -1.27 8.27
C ILE A 118 2.59 -0.58 9.25
N GLY A 119 2.51 0.74 9.15
CA GLY A 119 1.63 1.53 10.01
C GLY A 119 0.16 1.13 9.89
N ASP A 120 -0.51 1.00 11.03
CA ASP A 120 -1.96 0.83 11.09
C ASP A 120 -2.68 1.96 10.35
N GLY A 121 -3.81 1.65 9.71
CA GLY A 121 -4.54 2.61 8.88
C GLY A 121 -4.09 2.63 7.42
N THR A 122 -2.95 2.00 7.07
CA THR A 122 -2.49 1.90 5.68
C THR A 122 -3.53 1.18 4.81
N MET A 123 -3.96 1.81 3.71
CA MET A 123 -4.90 1.21 2.77
C MET A 123 -4.22 0.14 1.92
N VAL A 124 -4.86 -1.02 1.81
CA VAL A 124 -4.42 -2.14 0.97
C VAL A 124 -5.48 -2.41 -0.08
N THR A 125 -5.10 -2.38 -1.36
CA THR A 125 -5.99 -2.63 -2.48
C THR A 125 -5.56 -3.86 -3.26
N VAL A 126 -6.50 -4.72 -3.64
CA VAL A 126 -6.27 -5.87 -4.54
C VAL A 126 -6.69 -5.50 -5.95
N ARG A 127 -5.86 -5.87 -6.93
CA ARG A 127 -6.17 -5.84 -8.35
C ARG A 127 -6.02 -7.24 -8.92
N ALA A 128 -6.85 -7.57 -9.91
CA ALA A 128 -6.78 -8.83 -10.62
C ALA A 128 -6.76 -8.54 -12.12
N GLY A 129 -5.93 -9.28 -12.86
CA GLY A 129 -5.81 -9.10 -14.29
C GLY A 129 -5.08 -10.25 -14.97
N ASN A 130 -5.30 -10.38 -16.26
CA ASN A 130 -4.58 -11.27 -17.17
C ASN A 130 -4.61 -10.67 -18.59
N ASP A 131 -4.09 -11.39 -19.59
CA ASP A 131 -3.98 -10.88 -20.97
C ASP A 131 -5.33 -10.61 -21.65
N GLU A 132 -6.41 -11.25 -21.19
CA GLU A 132 -7.77 -11.04 -21.73
C GLU A 132 -8.51 -9.92 -21.00
N ASN A 133 -8.31 -9.83 -19.69
CA ASN A 133 -8.93 -8.85 -18.84
C ASN A 133 -7.86 -8.19 -17.99
N TYR A 134 -7.31 -7.09 -18.49
CA TYR A 134 -6.19 -6.39 -17.84
C TYR A 134 -6.53 -5.93 -16.41
N CYS A 135 -7.79 -5.54 -16.17
CA CYS A 135 -8.26 -5.12 -14.86
C CYS A 135 -9.68 -5.65 -14.63
N ALA A 136 -9.76 -6.80 -13.99
CA ALA A 136 -11.01 -7.44 -13.66
C ALA A 136 -11.76 -6.64 -12.58
N GLU A 137 -13.08 -6.55 -12.73
CA GLU A 137 -13.94 -5.96 -11.72
C GLU A 137 -13.92 -6.80 -10.44
N LEU A 138 -13.71 -6.12 -9.31
CA LEU A 138 -13.72 -6.68 -7.97
C LEU A 138 -14.70 -5.91 -7.08
N ARG A 139 -15.25 -6.57 -6.06
CA ARG A 139 -16.01 -5.92 -4.98
C ARG A 139 -15.25 -6.03 -3.68
N ASN A 140 -15.34 -4.99 -2.85
CA ASN A 140 -14.67 -4.93 -1.56
C ASN A 140 -13.16 -5.20 -1.67
N SER A 141 -12.53 -4.66 -2.73
CA SER A 141 -11.11 -4.85 -3.05
C SER A 141 -10.17 -3.97 -2.24
N THR A 142 -10.67 -3.31 -1.21
CA THR A 142 -9.88 -2.45 -0.33
C THR A 142 -10.07 -2.89 1.11
N ALA A 143 -8.98 -2.92 1.87
CA ALA A 143 -8.94 -3.17 3.30
C ALA A 143 -7.97 -2.20 3.98
N VAL A 144 -8.04 -2.16 5.31
CA VAL A 144 -7.13 -1.35 6.12
C VAL A 144 -6.17 -2.27 6.86
N MET A 145 -4.88 -1.97 6.80
CA MET A 145 -3.86 -2.65 7.57
C MET A 145 -4.06 -2.38 9.05
N LYS A 146 -4.09 -3.43 9.86
CA LYS A 146 -4.12 -3.35 11.31
C LYS A 146 -3.35 -4.51 11.92
N ASN A 147 -2.40 -4.22 12.80
CA ASN A 147 -1.54 -5.22 13.42
C ASN A 147 -0.94 -6.15 12.36
N GLN A 148 -0.38 -5.55 11.29
CA GLN A 148 0.26 -6.27 10.19
C GLN A 148 -0.69 -7.14 9.34
N VAL A 149 -2.01 -7.08 9.56
CA VAL A 149 -3.00 -7.83 8.79
C VAL A 149 -4.05 -6.90 8.19
N ALA A 150 -4.20 -6.95 6.87
CA ALA A 150 -5.31 -6.34 6.15
C ALA A 150 -6.33 -7.43 5.79
N LYS A 151 -7.45 -7.46 6.51
CA LYS A 151 -8.55 -8.41 6.28
C LYS A 151 -9.60 -7.80 5.36
N PHE A 152 -9.82 -8.41 4.21
CA PHE A 152 -10.81 -7.95 3.25
C PHE A 152 -12.19 -8.45 3.64
N ASN A 153 -13.14 -7.52 3.77
CA ASN A 153 -14.50 -7.83 4.13
C ASN A 153 -15.27 -8.29 2.89
N ASP A 154 -15.40 -9.61 2.72
CA ASP A 154 -16.14 -10.21 1.61
C ASP A 154 -15.62 -9.77 0.23
N LEU A 155 -14.30 -9.92 0.01
CA LEU A 155 -13.69 -9.74 -1.32
C LEU A 155 -14.37 -10.66 -2.33
N ARG A 156 -14.75 -10.12 -3.50
CA ARG A 156 -15.33 -10.92 -4.60
C ARG A 156 -14.71 -10.57 -5.95
N PHE A 157 -14.56 -11.60 -6.77
CA PHE A 157 -14.16 -11.49 -8.17
C PHE A 157 -15.42 -11.45 -9.04
N VAL A 158 -15.68 -10.31 -9.70
CA VAL A 158 -16.85 -10.15 -10.58
C VAL A 158 -16.47 -10.45 -12.04
N GLY A 159 -15.33 -9.91 -12.49
CA GLY A 159 -14.78 -10.19 -13.81
C GLY A 159 -14.41 -11.67 -14.00
N ARG A 160 -14.56 -12.18 -15.23
CA ARG A 160 -14.19 -13.57 -15.59
C ARG A 160 -12.75 -13.59 -16.13
N SER A 161 -12.01 -14.67 -15.86
CA SER A 161 -10.63 -14.85 -16.33
C SER A 161 -10.51 -15.29 -17.80
N GLY A 162 -11.61 -15.74 -18.41
CA GLY A 162 -11.59 -16.40 -19.72
C GLY A 162 -11.78 -17.92 -19.60
N ARG A 163 -11.73 -18.64 -20.72
CA ARG A 163 -11.82 -20.12 -20.71
C ARG A 163 -10.42 -20.69 -20.47
N GLY A 164 -10.22 -21.38 -19.33
CA GLY A 164 -9.00 -22.16 -19.06
C GLY A 164 -7.81 -21.39 -18.48
N LYS A 165 -8.05 -20.23 -17.85
CA LYS A 165 -7.03 -19.37 -17.20
C LYS A 165 -7.18 -19.33 -15.69
#